data_AF-A0A7X7NHS1-F1
#
_entry.id   AF-A0A7X7NHS1-F1
#
_cell.length_a   1.000
_cell.length_b   1.000
_cell.length_c   1.000
_cell.angle_alpha   90.00
_cell.angle_beta   90.00
_cell.angle_gamma   90.00
#
_symmetry.space_group_name_H-M   'P 1'
#
loop_
_entity.id
_entity.type
_entity.pdbx_description
1 polymer ?
#
loop_
_entity_poly.entity_id
_entity_poly.type
_entity_poly.pdbx_seq_one_letter_code
_entity_poly.pdbx_strand_id
1 'polypeptide(L)'
;MSFVKVKNVSICALLVAGSLFISCNLTDSQEKKTATVRIVNGFPTKTPPPWTIADCSYNGVKFGKIVRGDTSAPMEVPAGYDYMLMVCAWDDTACSTHNCLPIATKAREEVVEGQTRIITVTMENHQGPCPPNPAVQPIPEELYNRILKIWPEYGFKSYANRSKNPQCQ
;
A
#
# COMPACT_ATOMS: atom_id res chain seq x y z
N MET A 1 -63.85 30.06 -73.45
CA MET A 1 -63.59 30.74 -72.15
C MET A 1 -62.68 29.80 -71.36
N SER A 2 -61.36 29.91 -71.48
CA SER A 2 -60.49 30.87 -70.75
C SER A 2 -60.65 30.71 -69.24
N PHE A 3 -59.70 30.08 -68.54
CA PHE A 3 -58.58 30.75 -67.89
C PHE A 3 -57.71 29.77 -67.09
N VAL A 4 -56.40 29.97 -67.24
CA VAL A 4 -55.28 29.38 -66.50
C VAL A 4 -55.18 29.98 -65.09
N LYS A 5 -54.75 29.19 -64.07
CA LYS A 5 -53.77 29.66 -63.07
C LYS A 5 -53.09 28.54 -62.27
N VAL A 6 -51.78 28.45 -62.46
CA VAL A 6 -50.77 27.73 -61.66
C VAL A 6 -50.46 28.54 -60.39
N LYS A 7 -50.16 27.88 -59.26
CA LYS A 7 -49.17 28.37 -58.27
C LYS A 7 -48.44 27.22 -57.56
N ASN A 8 -47.11 27.31 -57.66
CA ASN A 8 -46.07 26.57 -56.95
C ASN A 8 -46.13 26.78 -55.43
N VAL A 9 -45.77 25.76 -54.63
CA VAL A 9 -44.92 25.94 -53.43
C VAL A 9 -44.00 24.71 -53.28
N SER A 10 -42.71 25.00 -53.30
CA SER A 10 -41.56 24.14 -52.96
C SER A 10 -41.47 23.98 -51.43
N ILE A 11 -41.03 22.83 -50.92
CA ILE A 11 -40.19 22.72 -49.70
C ILE A 11 -39.44 21.36 -49.74
N CYS A 12 -38.11 21.47 -49.74
CA CYS A 12 -37.14 20.43 -49.41
C CYS A 12 -37.23 20.03 -47.94
N ALA A 13 -37.08 18.74 -47.60
CA ALA A 13 -36.54 18.29 -46.31
C ALA A 13 -36.11 16.82 -46.45
N LEU A 14 -34.82 16.56 -46.65
CA LEU A 14 -33.77 16.32 -45.65
C LEU A 14 -33.59 14.82 -45.34
N LEU A 15 -32.53 14.29 -45.99
CA LEU A 15 -31.84 13.04 -45.68
C LEU A 15 -31.38 13.02 -44.22
N VAL A 16 -31.64 11.92 -43.50
CA VAL A 16 -30.85 11.54 -42.33
C VAL A 16 -30.28 10.14 -42.60
N ALA A 17 -29.06 10.13 -43.11
CA ALA A 17 -28.21 8.94 -43.12
C ALA A 17 -27.80 8.66 -41.67
N GLY A 18 -28.31 7.57 -41.10
CA GLY A 18 -27.95 7.09 -39.78
C GLY A 18 -26.54 6.49 -39.80
N SER A 19 -25.55 7.30 -39.43
CA SER A 19 -24.20 6.84 -39.15
C SER A 19 -24.20 6.02 -37.85
N LEU A 20 -24.08 4.70 -37.98
CA LEU A 20 -23.70 3.81 -36.89
C LEU A 20 -22.24 4.09 -36.51
N PHE A 21 -22.04 5.00 -35.56
CA PHE A 21 -20.77 5.12 -34.86
C PHE A 21 -20.63 3.86 -33.99
N ILE A 22 -19.85 2.90 -34.48
CA ILE A 22 -19.21 1.88 -33.64
C ILE A 22 -18.22 2.65 -32.77
N SER A 23 -18.69 3.14 -31.62
CA SER A 23 -17.81 3.55 -30.54
C SER A 23 -17.07 2.30 -30.08
N CYS A 24 -15.87 2.10 -30.61
CA CYS A 24 -14.84 1.33 -29.95
C CYS A 24 -14.64 1.97 -28.56
N ASN A 25 -15.33 1.44 -27.55
CA ASN A 25 -14.86 1.54 -26.18
C ASN A 25 -13.58 0.72 -26.13
N LEU A 26 -12.48 1.36 -26.57
CA LEU A 26 -11.13 0.96 -26.23
C LEU A 26 -11.10 1.07 -24.70
N THR A 27 -11.37 -0.04 -24.03
CA THR A 27 -11.03 -0.22 -22.63
C THR A 27 -9.52 -0.01 -22.56
N ASP A 28 -9.13 1.21 -22.21
CA ASP A 28 -7.79 1.53 -21.71
C ASP A 28 -7.64 0.74 -20.41
N SER A 29 -7.35 -0.56 -20.54
CA SER A 29 -6.80 -1.35 -19.47
C SER A 29 -5.41 -0.75 -19.24
N GLN A 30 -5.35 0.33 -18.46
CA GLN A 30 -4.11 0.82 -17.91
C GLN A 30 -3.50 -0.33 -17.13
N GLU A 31 -2.57 -1.01 -17.79
CA GLU A 31 -1.81 -2.10 -17.21
C GLU A 31 -1.13 -1.50 -15.98
N LYS A 32 -1.50 -1.99 -14.79
CA LYS A 32 -0.94 -1.48 -13.55
C LYS A 32 0.55 -1.77 -13.60
N LYS A 33 1.36 -0.72 -13.65
CA LYS A 33 2.81 -0.83 -13.60
C LYS A 33 3.20 -1.55 -12.32
N THR A 34 3.75 -2.75 -12.44
CA THR A 34 4.12 -3.61 -11.31
C THR A 34 5.61 -3.86 -11.25
N ALA A 35 6.03 -4.40 -10.11
CA ALA A 35 7.39 -4.82 -9.83
C ALA A 35 7.36 -6.00 -8.86
N THR A 36 8.45 -6.77 -8.83
CA THR A 36 8.63 -7.87 -7.88
C THR A 36 9.42 -7.41 -6.68
N VAL A 37 8.89 -7.58 -5.47
CA VAL A 37 9.54 -7.21 -4.23
C VAL A 37 9.73 -8.43 -3.33
N ARG A 38 10.85 -8.46 -2.62
CA ARG A 38 11.10 -9.34 -1.48
C ARG A 38 11.51 -8.51 -0.27
N ILE A 39 11.11 -8.93 0.92
CA ILE A 39 11.41 -8.24 2.17
C ILE A 39 12.37 -9.09 2.99
N VAL A 40 13.46 -8.48 3.48
CA VAL A 40 14.43 -9.13 4.37
C VAL A 40 14.24 -8.61 5.79
N ASN A 41 14.13 -9.53 6.74
CA ASN A 41 14.26 -9.20 8.15
C ASN A 41 15.76 -9.13 8.51
N GLY A 42 16.32 -7.92 8.42
CA GLY A 42 17.71 -7.62 8.72
C GLY A 42 17.98 -7.22 10.17
N PHE A 43 17.05 -7.45 11.10
CA PHE A 43 17.28 -7.19 12.52
C PHE A 43 18.41 -8.09 13.07
N PRO A 44 19.30 -7.55 13.93
CA PRO A 44 20.47 -8.28 14.41
C PRO A 44 20.06 -9.50 15.24
N THR A 45 20.76 -10.63 15.03
CA THR A 45 20.48 -11.88 15.75
C THR A 45 21.01 -11.88 17.18
N LYS A 46 22.05 -11.09 17.46
CA LYS A 46 22.81 -11.11 18.72
C LYS A 46 22.59 -9.88 19.61
N THR A 47 21.87 -8.87 19.12
CA THR A 47 21.67 -7.61 19.85
C THR A 47 20.17 -7.32 19.99
N PRO A 48 19.66 -7.12 21.21
CA PRO A 48 18.25 -6.85 21.42
C PRO A 48 17.82 -5.43 20.98
N PRO A 49 16.52 -5.23 20.63
CA PRO A 49 15.48 -6.26 20.62
C PRO A 49 15.63 -7.14 19.37
N PRO A 50 15.50 -8.46 19.52
CA PRO A 50 15.69 -9.39 18.43
C PRO A 50 14.33 -9.59 17.71
N TRP A 51 13.97 -8.66 16.82
CA TRP A 51 12.61 -8.57 16.26
C TRP A 51 12.29 -9.68 15.23
N THR A 52 11.12 -10.29 15.38
CA THR A 52 10.44 -11.06 14.32
C THR A 52 9.44 -10.15 13.64
N ILE A 53 9.42 -10.08 12.31
CA ILE A 53 8.35 -9.40 11.57
C ILE A 53 7.16 -10.36 11.57
N ALA A 54 6.13 -10.08 12.38
CA ALA A 54 4.92 -10.88 12.47
C ALA A 54 4.06 -10.72 11.22
N ASP A 55 3.93 -9.47 10.77
CA ASP A 55 3.25 -9.09 9.55
C ASP A 55 3.95 -7.88 8.93
N CYS A 56 3.98 -7.81 7.60
CA CYS A 56 4.36 -6.60 6.90
C CYS A 56 3.60 -6.38 5.60
N SER A 57 3.55 -5.11 5.19
CA SER A 57 2.88 -4.64 3.99
C SER A 57 3.70 -3.55 3.32
N TYR A 58 3.71 -3.57 1.98
CA TYR A 58 4.23 -2.50 1.14
C TYR A 58 3.20 -2.19 0.05
N ASN A 59 2.84 -0.92 -0.10
CA ASN A 59 1.89 -0.46 -1.12
C ASN A 59 0.58 -1.27 -1.14
N GLY A 60 0.09 -1.63 0.05
CA GLY A 60 -1.12 -2.45 0.26
C GLY A 60 -0.97 -3.96 0.08
N VAL A 61 0.18 -4.46 -0.37
CA VAL A 61 0.45 -5.90 -0.54
C VAL A 61 1.07 -6.47 0.73
N LYS A 62 0.46 -7.53 1.28
CA LYS A 62 0.93 -8.23 2.49
C LYS A 62 1.96 -9.31 2.13
N PHE A 63 3.03 -9.37 2.90
CA PHE A 63 4.10 -10.37 2.77
C PHE A 63 4.07 -11.43 3.89
N GLY A 64 3.25 -11.21 4.92
CA GLY A 64 3.13 -12.09 6.07
C GLY A 64 4.34 -12.04 7.00
N LYS A 65 4.57 -13.16 7.68
CA LYS A 65 5.61 -13.31 8.70
C LYS A 65 6.99 -13.56 8.08
N ILE A 66 8.00 -12.89 8.62
CA ILE A 66 9.39 -13.04 8.22
C ILE A 66 10.24 -13.15 9.49
N VAL A 67 10.69 -14.37 9.78
CA VAL A 67 11.61 -14.63 10.89
C VAL A 67 12.96 -13.97 10.61
N ARG A 68 13.77 -13.87 11.66
CA ARG A 68 15.03 -13.12 11.60
C ARG A 68 16.02 -13.75 10.63
N GLY A 69 16.67 -12.94 9.80
CA GLY A 69 17.61 -13.39 8.78
C GLY A 69 16.95 -13.98 7.53
N ASP A 70 15.63 -14.20 7.56
CA ASP A 70 14.89 -14.74 6.42
C ASP A 70 14.46 -13.63 5.46
N THR A 71 14.05 -14.09 4.28
CA THR A 71 13.51 -13.27 3.20
C THR A 71 12.14 -13.78 2.83
N SER A 72 11.17 -12.88 2.64
CA SER A 72 9.84 -13.24 2.16
C SER A 72 9.90 -13.95 0.80
N ALA A 73 8.78 -14.58 0.45
CA ALA A 73 8.48 -14.93 -0.94
C ALA A 73 8.46 -13.66 -1.82
N PRO A 74 8.78 -13.77 -3.12
CA PRO A 74 8.59 -12.67 -4.07
C PRO A 74 7.10 -12.37 -4.23
N MET A 75 6.75 -11.08 -4.15
CA MET A 75 5.39 -10.60 -4.35
C MET A 75 5.38 -9.54 -5.43
N GLU A 76 4.35 -9.57 -6.27
CA GLU A 76 4.08 -8.49 -7.21
C GLU A 76 3.42 -7.32 -6.46
N VAL A 77 3.97 -6.12 -6.63
CA VAL A 77 3.46 -4.89 -6.01
C VAL A 77 3.32 -3.79 -7.06
N PRO A 78 2.41 -2.81 -6.85
CA PRO A 78 2.38 -1.64 -7.72
C PRO A 78 3.67 -0.84 -7.59
N ALA A 79 4.19 -0.37 -8.72
CA ALA A 79 5.32 0.56 -8.76
C ALA A 79 4.94 1.90 -8.10
N GLY A 80 5.90 2.54 -7.43
CA GLY A 80 5.72 3.81 -6.75
C GLY A 80 6.55 3.93 -5.48
N TYR A 81 6.12 4.82 -4.58
CA TYR A 81 6.77 5.11 -3.31
C TYR A 81 5.80 4.85 -2.15
N ASP A 82 6.18 4.01 -1.20
CA ASP A 82 5.43 3.82 0.05
C ASP A 82 6.36 3.47 1.20
N TYR A 83 5.83 3.46 2.42
CA TYR A 83 6.52 2.95 3.60
C TYR A 83 6.31 1.44 3.72
N MET A 84 7.30 0.75 4.29
CA MET A 84 7.05 -0.57 4.85
C MET A 84 6.29 -0.40 6.15
N LEU A 85 5.08 -0.93 6.20
CA LEU A 85 4.27 -0.99 7.42
C LEU A 85 4.39 -2.40 8.00
N MET A 86 4.54 -2.50 9.31
CA MET A 86 4.87 -3.76 9.96
C MET A 86 4.21 -3.89 11.33
N VAL A 87 4.06 -5.13 11.75
CA VAL A 87 3.91 -5.53 13.15
C VAL A 87 5.08 -6.43 13.47
N CYS A 88 5.83 -6.09 14.52
CA CYS A 88 7.01 -6.85 14.89
C CYS A 88 6.92 -7.30 16.35
N ALA A 89 7.32 -8.53 16.61
CA ALA A 89 7.30 -9.16 17.92
C ALA A 89 8.69 -9.14 18.56
N TRP A 90 8.76 -8.79 19.84
CA TRP A 90 10.01 -8.82 20.60
C TRP A 90 10.30 -10.24 21.09
N ASP A 91 11.37 -10.85 20.56
CA ASP A 91 11.89 -12.17 20.98
C ASP A 91 10.83 -13.28 20.99
N ASP A 92 9.81 -13.10 20.16
CA ASP A 92 8.68 -13.99 20.06
C ASP A 92 8.51 -14.38 18.59
N THR A 93 8.95 -15.59 18.28
CA THR A 93 8.77 -16.17 16.95
C THR A 93 7.37 -16.72 16.76
N ALA A 94 6.55 -16.89 17.80
CA ALA A 94 5.14 -17.24 17.66
C ALA A 94 4.27 -16.02 17.31
N CYS A 95 4.79 -14.82 17.52
CA CYS A 95 4.13 -13.54 17.24
C CYS A 95 2.80 -13.40 18.00
N SER A 96 2.83 -13.67 19.31
CA SER A 96 1.71 -13.38 20.18
C SER A 96 1.35 -11.90 20.09
N THR A 97 0.06 -11.60 19.99
CA THR A 97 -0.42 -10.21 19.90
C THR A 97 0.04 -9.37 21.09
N HIS A 98 0.24 -10.01 22.25
CA HIS A 98 0.71 -9.38 23.49
C HIS A 98 2.21 -9.12 23.53
N ASN A 99 2.97 -9.50 22.49
CA ASN A 99 4.42 -9.23 22.37
C ASN A 99 4.76 -8.39 21.13
N CYS A 100 3.73 -7.90 20.43
CA CYS A 100 3.89 -7.18 19.17
C CYS A 100 3.82 -5.67 19.33
N LEU A 101 4.53 -4.94 18.48
CA LEU A 101 4.39 -3.49 18.32
C LEU A 101 4.23 -3.12 16.84
N PRO A 102 3.45 -2.08 16.53
CA PRO A 102 3.40 -1.51 15.20
C PRO A 102 4.74 -0.82 14.87
N ILE A 103 5.26 -1.02 13.66
CA ILE A 103 6.51 -0.41 13.17
C ILE A 103 6.32 0.08 11.74
N ALA A 104 7.04 1.13 11.36
CA ALA A 104 7.24 1.46 9.95
C ALA A 104 8.70 1.79 9.63
N THR A 105 9.05 1.80 8.35
CA THR A 105 10.32 2.42 7.92
C THR A 105 10.31 3.93 8.16
N LYS A 106 11.50 4.51 8.34
CA LYS A 106 11.71 5.96 8.49
C LYS A 106 11.53 6.71 7.17
N ALA A 107 11.84 6.06 6.06
CA ALA A 107 11.75 6.62 4.73
C ALA A 107 10.82 5.78 3.84
N ARG A 108 10.36 6.42 2.76
CA ARG A 108 9.65 5.75 1.69
C ARG A 108 10.64 4.95 0.86
N GLU A 109 10.25 3.74 0.50
CA GLU A 109 10.96 2.89 -0.46
C GLU A 109 10.35 3.10 -1.84
N GLU A 110 11.20 3.31 -2.83
CA GLU A 110 10.80 3.38 -4.24
C GLU A 110 10.95 2.04 -4.91
N VAL A 111 9.93 1.65 -5.66
CA VAL A 111 9.97 0.52 -6.57
C VAL A 111 9.50 0.99 -7.95
N VAL A 112 10.30 0.74 -8.98
CA VAL A 112 9.97 1.14 -10.36
C VAL A 112 9.45 -0.05 -11.18
N GLU A 113 8.72 0.25 -12.25
CA GLU A 113 8.13 -0.76 -13.14
C GLU A 113 9.15 -1.79 -13.64
N GLY A 114 8.79 -3.07 -13.60
CA GLY A 114 9.64 -4.19 -14.04
C GLY A 114 10.81 -4.51 -13.12
N GLN A 115 11.02 -3.75 -12.04
CA GLN A 115 12.12 -3.99 -11.11
C GLN A 115 11.91 -5.29 -10.32
N THR A 116 12.99 -6.01 -10.05
CA THR A 116 13.07 -6.93 -8.91
C THR A 116 13.86 -6.27 -7.79
N ARG A 117 13.22 -5.96 -6.67
CA ARG A 117 13.83 -5.26 -5.53
C ARG A 117 13.82 -6.11 -4.28
N ILE A 118 14.88 -6.02 -3.51
CA ILE A 118 14.94 -6.52 -2.13
C ILE A 118 14.95 -5.32 -1.20
N ILE A 119 13.97 -5.23 -0.31
CA ILE A 119 13.90 -4.19 0.74
C ILE A 119 14.32 -4.83 2.05
N THR A 120 15.37 -4.30 2.68
CA THR A 120 15.87 -4.80 3.96
C THR A 120 15.39 -3.89 5.09
N VAL A 121 14.75 -4.49 6.10
CA VAL A 121 14.35 -3.78 7.33
C VAL A 121 15.40 -4.02 8.40
N THR A 122 15.91 -2.95 9.02
CA THR A 122 16.96 -3.00 10.05
C THR A 122 16.63 -2.09 11.23
N MET A 123 17.49 -2.08 12.25
CA MET A 123 17.34 -1.18 13.41
C MET A 123 17.44 0.30 13.00
N GLU A 124 18.28 0.60 12.02
CA GLU A 124 18.62 1.97 11.61
C GLU A 124 17.51 2.62 10.78
N ASN A 125 16.74 1.83 10.03
CA ASN A 125 15.76 2.34 9.08
C ASN A 125 14.29 2.20 9.51
N HIS A 126 14.02 1.79 10.76
CA HIS A 126 12.65 1.67 11.28
C HIS A 126 12.36 2.61 12.46
N GLN A 127 11.08 2.81 12.75
CA GLN A 127 10.56 3.59 13.86
C GLN A 127 9.34 2.91 14.47
N GLY A 128 9.22 2.98 15.80
CA GLY A 128 8.12 2.40 16.57
C GLY A 128 7.30 3.46 17.33
N PRO A 129 6.22 3.07 18.03
CA PRO A 129 5.32 3.98 18.72
C PRO A 129 5.89 4.61 19.99
N CYS A 130 6.80 3.90 20.64
CA CYS A 130 7.42 4.26 21.91
C CYS A 130 8.94 4.08 21.78
N PRO A 131 9.63 5.04 21.15
CA PRO A 131 11.07 4.94 20.97
C PRO A 131 11.79 4.91 22.34
N PRO A 132 12.92 4.18 22.45
CA PRO A 132 13.65 4.05 23.72
C PRO A 132 14.32 5.36 24.17
N ASN A 133 14.57 6.28 23.24
CA ASN A 133 15.15 7.60 23.52
C ASN A 133 14.09 8.69 23.26
N PRO A 134 13.77 9.54 24.25
CA PRO A 134 12.82 10.65 24.08
C PRO A 134 13.17 11.66 22.98
N ALA A 135 14.45 11.76 22.59
CA ALA A 135 14.88 12.62 21.49
C ALA A 135 14.54 12.05 20.10
N VAL A 136 14.21 10.75 20.02
CA VAL A 136 13.79 10.11 18.79
C VAL A 136 12.28 10.28 18.64
N GLN A 137 11.84 10.75 17.48
CA GLN A 137 10.42 10.87 17.19
C GLN A 137 9.77 9.48 17.05
N PRO A 138 8.55 9.29 17.55
CA PRO A 138 7.79 8.07 17.29
C PRO A 138 7.46 7.95 15.80
N ILE A 139 7.01 6.76 15.38
CA ILE A 139 6.35 6.58 14.09
C ILE A 139 5.28 7.67 13.87
N PRO A 140 5.18 8.32 12.70
CA PRO A 140 4.15 9.30 12.41
C PRO A 140 2.73 8.75 12.60
N GLU A 141 1.82 9.60 13.08
CA GLU A 141 0.43 9.23 13.37
C GLU A 141 -0.30 8.62 12.17
N GLU A 142 -0.08 9.18 10.98
CA GLU A 142 -0.67 8.66 9.73
C GLU A 142 -0.28 7.20 9.49
N LEU A 143 1.02 6.88 9.60
CA LEU A 143 1.53 5.53 9.38
C LEU A 143 1.05 4.57 10.46
N TYR A 144 1.01 5.02 11.72
CA TYR A 144 0.46 4.25 12.82
C TYR A 144 -1.01 3.89 12.56
N ASN A 145 -1.84 4.87 12.19
CA ASN A 145 -3.26 4.64 11.91
C ASN A 145 -3.48 3.72 10.69
N ARG A 146 -2.59 3.76 9.69
CA ARG A 146 -2.60 2.78 8.60
C ARG A 146 -2.34 1.36 9.11
N ILE A 147 -1.35 1.15 9.98
CA ILE A 147 -1.04 -0.16 10.58
C ILE A 147 -2.25 -0.69 11.37
N LEU A 148 -2.86 0.14 12.21
CA LEU A 148 -4.06 -0.19 12.99
C LEU A 148 -5.24 -0.64 12.10
N LYS A 149 -5.39 -0.02 10.92
CA LYS A 149 -6.41 -0.39 9.95
C LYS A 149 -6.09 -1.72 9.24
N ILE A 150 -4.82 -2.00 8.97
CA ILE A 150 -4.40 -3.20 8.25
C ILE A 150 -4.47 -4.45 9.14
N TRP A 151 -4.18 -4.30 10.44
CA TRP A 151 -4.14 -5.39 11.42
C TRP A 151 -4.86 -5.03 12.75
N PRO A 152 -6.19 -4.87 12.73
CA PRO A 152 -6.97 -4.53 13.92
C PRO A 152 -6.91 -5.61 15.03
N GLU A 153 -6.63 -6.86 14.67
CA GLU A 153 -6.58 -8.03 15.56
C GLU A 153 -5.53 -7.92 16.67
N TYR A 154 -4.48 -7.10 16.50
CA TYR A 154 -3.47 -6.88 17.52
C TYR A 154 -3.94 -5.99 18.68
N GLY A 155 -5.08 -5.29 18.53
CA GLY A 155 -5.67 -4.51 19.61
C GLY A 155 -4.81 -3.36 20.13
N PHE A 156 -3.90 -2.81 19.30
CA PHE A 156 -3.05 -1.68 19.66
C PHE A 156 -3.88 -0.47 20.09
N LYS A 157 -3.39 0.27 21.09
CA LYS A 157 -4.00 1.52 21.53
C LYS A 157 -3.94 2.57 20.43
N SER A 158 -4.84 3.55 20.48
CA SER A 158 -4.81 4.70 19.56
C SER A 158 -3.49 5.45 19.63
N TYR A 159 -3.16 6.24 18.61
CA TYR A 159 -1.90 6.98 18.56
C TYR A 159 -1.64 7.84 19.81
N ALA A 160 -2.67 8.54 20.30
CA ALA A 160 -2.61 9.35 21.53
C ALA A 160 -2.30 8.52 22.80
N ASN A 161 -2.63 7.23 22.80
CA ASN A 161 -2.41 6.31 23.92
C ASN A 161 -1.35 5.24 23.60
N ARG A 162 -0.56 5.41 22.53
CA ARG A 162 0.37 4.38 22.02
C ARG A 162 1.44 3.95 23.03
N SER A 163 1.86 4.84 23.91
CA SER A 163 2.80 4.53 25.00
C SER A 163 2.22 3.63 26.08
N LYS A 164 0.90 3.39 26.07
CA LYS A 164 0.20 2.46 26.96
C LYS A 164 0.02 1.07 26.34
N ASN A 165 0.59 0.81 25.15
CA ASN A 165 0.70 -0.55 24.64
C ASN A 165 1.58 -1.38 25.61
N PRO A 166 1.27 -2.67 25.84
CA PRO A 166 1.97 -3.47 26.83
C PRO A 166 3.50 -3.48 26.69
N GLN A 167 4.01 -3.46 25.46
CA GLN A 167 5.45 -3.54 25.16
C GLN A 167 6.15 -2.18 25.22
N CYS A 168 5.39 -1.11 25.48
CA CYS A 168 5.92 0.23 25.74
C CYS A 168 6.05 0.52 27.25
N GLN A 169 5.59 -0.39 28.12
CA GLN A 169 5.68 -0.31 29.58
C GLN A 169 6.91 -1.06 30.08
#